data_AF-A0A3P6RBZ0-F1
#
_entry.id   AF-A0A3P6RBZ0-F1
#
_cell.length_a   1.000
_cell.length_b   1.000
_cell.length_c   1.000
_cell.angle_alpha   90.00
_cell.angle_beta   90.00
_cell.angle_gamma   90.00
#
_symmetry.space_group_name_H-M   'P 1'
#
loop_
_entity.id
_entity.type
_entity.pdbx_description
1 polymer ?
#
loop_
_entity_poly.entity_id
_entity_poly.type
_entity_poly.pdbx_seq_one_letter_code
_entity_poly.pdbx_strand_id
1 'polypeptide(L)'
;MRLYRDGRTETVRSCSTESCDFVRSMLDKNENVRIELVQKSFGFQCPDFQDQNRMKLLRRACDRHQAYYRNAMAGHGVDRHLFAMYVVSKYYSISSPFLENYSKKLNNERELFWPAGAFACPEGSNYGICYTVGTTGDLLSFHVTSWKSLKHTDARRFRNTLVECLREMKQMIENALK
;
A
#
# COMPACT_ATOMS: atom_id res chain seq x y z
N MET A 1 -5.91 -1.13 -16.88
CA MET A 1 -5.26 -1.13 -18.21
C MET A 1 -6.24 -1.06 -19.38
N ARG A 2 -7.51 -0.65 -19.18
CA ARG A 2 -8.54 -0.63 -20.25
C ARG A 2 -8.30 0.41 -21.37
N LEU A 3 -7.24 1.23 -21.26
CA LEU A 3 -6.76 2.11 -22.31
C LEU A 3 -6.11 1.35 -23.48
N TYR A 4 -5.70 0.10 -23.25
CA TYR A 4 -5.09 -0.77 -24.25
C TYR A 4 -6.09 -1.84 -24.72
N ARG A 5 -5.95 -2.29 -25.96
CA ARG A 5 -6.72 -3.41 -26.52
C ARG A 5 -6.54 -4.65 -25.61
N ASP A 6 -7.65 -5.29 -25.27
CA ASP A 6 -7.73 -6.43 -24.34
C ASP A 6 -7.15 -6.16 -22.93
N GLY A 7 -6.95 -4.88 -22.60
CA GLY A 7 -6.34 -4.46 -21.36
C GLY A 7 -7.19 -4.76 -20.14
N ARG A 8 -6.67 -5.60 -19.24
CA ARG A 8 -7.28 -5.91 -17.94
C ARG A 8 -6.70 -5.00 -16.85
N THR A 9 -5.78 -5.51 -16.04
CA THR A 9 -5.34 -4.91 -14.78
C THR A 9 -3.83 -4.92 -14.68
N GLU A 10 -3.27 -3.94 -13.99
CA GLU A 10 -1.87 -3.90 -13.55
C GLU A 10 -1.84 -3.78 -12.02
N THR A 11 -0.77 -4.25 -11.38
CA THR A 11 -0.57 -4.16 -9.94
C THR A 11 -0.15 -2.75 -9.54
N VAL A 12 -0.85 -2.18 -8.55
CA VAL A 12 -0.45 -0.94 -7.88
C VAL A 12 0.21 -1.33 -6.56
N ARG A 13 1.49 -1.01 -6.41
CA ARG A 13 2.26 -1.30 -5.20
C ARG A 13 2.13 -0.15 -4.21
N SER A 14 1.13 -0.23 -3.33
CA SER A 14 0.81 0.85 -2.37
C SER A 14 1.90 1.09 -1.33
N CYS A 15 2.70 0.07 -1.00
CA CYS A 15 3.85 0.19 -0.11
C CYS A 15 5.05 0.77 -0.87
N SER A 16 5.32 2.06 -0.65
CA SER A 16 6.47 2.79 -1.17
C SER A 16 7.33 3.34 -0.02
N THR A 17 8.53 3.82 -0.36
CA THR A 17 9.41 4.55 0.55
C THR A 17 8.69 5.68 1.27
N GLU A 18 7.93 6.50 0.54
CA GLU A 18 7.17 7.63 1.04
C GLU A 18 6.04 7.20 1.98
N SER A 19 5.35 6.08 1.67
CA SER A 19 4.35 5.52 2.58
C SER A 19 4.97 5.03 3.89
N CYS A 20 6.15 4.41 3.81
CA CYS A 20 6.89 3.95 4.98
C CYS A 20 7.39 5.13 5.82
N ASP A 21 7.88 6.20 5.20
CA ASP A 21 8.36 7.39 5.90
C ASP A 21 7.22 8.08 6.65
N PHE A 22 6.04 8.18 6.02
CA PHE A 22 4.84 8.65 6.70
C PHE A 22 4.46 7.75 7.89
N VAL A 23 4.36 6.44 7.69
CA VAL A 23 3.98 5.50 8.76
C VAL A 23 4.96 5.54 9.94
N ARG A 24 6.27 5.57 9.67
CA ARG A 24 7.30 5.72 10.72
C ARG A 24 7.08 7.01 11.53
N SER A 25 6.82 8.13 10.84
CA SER A 25 6.56 9.40 11.51
C SER A 25 5.32 9.39 12.42
N MET A 26 4.33 8.54 12.13
CA MET A 26 3.15 8.33 12.98
C MET A 26 3.43 7.41 14.18
N LEU A 27 4.29 6.39 14.02
CA LEU A 27 4.62 5.42 15.06
C LEU A 27 5.64 5.93 16.09
N ASP A 28 6.49 6.89 15.72
CA ASP A 28 7.55 7.40 16.58
C ASP A 28 7.03 8.34 17.70
N LYS A 29 6.72 7.74 18.86
CA LYS A 29 6.25 8.42 20.09
C LYS A 29 7.36 9.14 20.87
N ASN A 30 8.65 8.88 20.58
CA ASN A 30 9.78 9.50 21.28
C ASN A 30 10.27 10.75 20.55
N GLU A 31 10.30 11.90 21.25
CA GLU A 31 10.82 13.18 20.76
C GLU A 31 12.32 13.14 20.41
N ASN A 32 13.10 12.26 21.05
CA ASN A 32 14.57 12.35 21.07
C ASN A 32 15.30 11.61 19.94
N VAL A 33 14.65 10.70 19.20
CA VAL A 33 15.24 10.04 18.01
C VAL A 33 15.08 10.91 16.75
N ARG A 34 14.25 11.95 16.83
CA ARG A 34 13.83 12.81 15.70
C ARG A 34 14.94 13.68 15.14
N ILE A 35 15.98 13.92 15.92
CA ILE A 35 17.06 14.84 15.59
C ILE A 35 17.93 14.23 14.47
N GLU A 36 18.26 12.94 14.46
CA GLU A 36 19.23 12.42 13.48
C GLU A 36 18.66 12.09 12.08
N LEU A 37 17.43 11.56 11.98
CA LEU A 37 16.87 11.16 10.68
C LEU A 37 16.31 12.35 9.88
N VAL A 38 15.88 13.43 10.55
CA VAL A 38 15.30 14.62 9.90
C VAL A 38 16.33 15.76 9.76
N GLN A 39 17.29 15.93 10.69
CA GLN A 39 18.33 16.97 10.55
C GLN A 39 19.23 16.77 9.34
N LYS A 40 19.38 15.54 8.84
CA LYS A 40 20.16 15.29 7.62
C LYS A 40 19.51 15.84 6.35
N SER A 41 18.28 16.34 6.40
CA SER A 41 17.61 16.89 5.21
C SER A 41 17.08 18.31 5.38
N PHE A 42 16.50 18.70 6.52
CA PHE A 42 15.98 20.07 6.68
C PHE A 42 15.96 20.49 8.16
N GLY A 43 16.82 21.45 8.53
CA GLY A 43 17.01 21.91 9.91
C GLY A 43 15.92 22.85 10.41
N PHE A 44 14.89 22.33 11.06
CA PHE A 44 13.93 23.13 11.82
C PHE A 44 13.34 22.35 13.01
N GLN A 45 13.22 23.00 14.17
CA GLN A 45 12.80 22.38 15.42
C GLN A 45 11.71 23.22 16.09
N CYS A 46 10.44 22.78 16.03
CA CYS A 46 9.33 23.29 16.85
C CYS A 46 8.37 22.12 17.19
N PRO A 47 7.77 22.05 18.38
CA PRO A 47 6.81 20.98 18.75
C PRO A 47 5.52 21.00 17.90
N ASP A 48 5.01 22.19 17.56
CA ASP A 48 3.82 22.38 16.71
C ASP A 48 4.06 22.00 15.23
N PHE A 49 5.34 21.88 14.84
CA PHE A 49 5.75 21.52 13.48
C PHE A 49 5.68 20.01 13.23
N GLN A 50 5.43 19.19 14.25
CA GLN A 50 5.38 17.74 14.09
C GLN A 50 4.20 17.29 13.22
N ASP A 51 2.99 17.71 13.54
CA ASP A 51 1.81 17.31 12.78
C ASP A 51 1.80 17.97 11.39
N GLN A 52 2.33 19.19 11.26
CA GLN A 52 2.57 19.82 9.95
C GLN A 52 3.57 19.01 9.10
N ASN A 53 4.64 18.48 9.70
CA ASN A 53 5.57 17.60 9.00
C ASN A 53 4.95 16.26 8.62
N ARG A 54 4.18 15.65 9.52
CA ARG A 54 3.41 14.42 9.23
C ARG A 54 2.42 14.65 8.09
N MET A 55 1.76 15.81 8.05
CA MET A 55 0.87 16.20 6.97
C MET A 55 1.63 16.34 5.64
N LYS A 56 2.83 16.95 5.63
CA LYS A 56 3.69 17.01 4.44
C LYS A 56 4.11 15.61 3.96
N LEU A 57 4.49 14.72 4.89
CA LEU A 57 4.85 13.33 4.56
C LEU A 57 3.65 12.55 4.03
N LEU A 58 2.47 12.70 4.64
CA LEU A 58 1.22 12.13 4.15
C LEU A 58 0.93 12.61 2.73
N ARG A 59 1.04 13.92 2.49
CA ARG A 59 0.80 14.50 1.16
C ARG A 59 1.76 13.90 0.13
N ARG A 60 3.05 13.82 0.45
CA ARG A 60 4.07 13.20 -0.42
C ARG A 60 3.75 11.73 -0.70
N ALA A 61 3.32 10.96 0.30
CA ALA A 61 2.92 9.57 0.13
C ALA A 61 1.71 9.43 -0.80
N CYS A 62 0.68 10.27 -0.61
CA CYS A 62 -0.51 10.31 -1.48
C CYS A 62 -0.16 10.71 -2.92
N ASP A 63 0.66 11.74 -3.12
CA ASP A 63 1.07 12.21 -4.44
C ASP A 63 1.88 11.13 -5.17
N ARG A 64 2.79 10.44 -4.48
CA ARG A 64 3.54 9.31 -5.02
C ARG A 64 2.63 8.13 -5.38
N HIS A 65 1.64 7.82 -4.54
CA HIS A 65 0.67 6.75 -4.79
C HIS A 65 -0.16 7.05 -6.03
N GLN A 66 -0.68 8.27 -6.16
CA GLN A 66 -1.43 8.72 -7.34
C GLN A 66 -0.58 8.74 -8.61
N ALA A 67 0.68 9.18 -8.52
CA ALA A 67 1.62 9.12 -9.64
C ALA A 67 1.83 7.68 -10.11
N TYR A 68 2.06 6.74 -9.17
CA TYR A 68 2.22 5.34 -9.53
C TYR A 68 0.96 4.73 -10.13
N TYR A 69 -0.20 5.03 -9.55
CA TYR A 69 -1.49 4.58 -10.05
C TYR A 69 -1.70 5.02 -11.51
N ARG A 70 -1.43 6.28 -11.84
CA ARG A 70 -1.50 6.79 -13.22
C ARG A 70 -0.52 6.08 -14.15
N ASN A 71 0.72 5.89 -13.72
CA ASN A 71 1.72 5.15 -14.49
C ASN A 71 1.29 3.70 -14.74
N ALA A 72 0.78 3.01 -13.72
CA ALA A 72 0.26 1.65 -13.84
C ALA A 72 -0.96 1.57 -14.77
N MET A 73 -1.85 2.58 -14.76
CA MET A 73 -2.97 2.64 -15.72
C MET A 73 -2.51 2.84 -17.16
N ALA A 74 -1.42 3.58 -17.36
CA ALA A 74 -0.76 3.85 -18.65
C ALA A 74 0.28 2.78 -19.03
N GLY A 75 0.22 1.58 -18.43
CA GLY A 75 1.10 0.47 -18.82
C GLY A 75 2.56 0.59 -18.44
N HIS A 76 2.91 1.56 -17.62
CA HIS A 76 4.25 1.72 -17.04
C HIS A 76 4.39 1.00 -15.69
N GLY A 77 3.51 0.05 -15.39
CA GLY A 77 3.67 -0.86 -14.26
C GLY A 77 4.69 -1.94 -14.56
N VAL A 78 5.22 -2.55 -13.50
CA VAL A 78 6.32 -3.52 -13.62
C VAL A 78 5.82 -4.97 -13.52
N ASP A 79 4.70 -5.21 -12.85
CA ASP A 79 4.29 -6.56 -12.48
C ASP A 79 3.84 -7.41 -13.66
N ARG A 80 2.98 -6.90 -14.55
CA ARG A 80 2.61 -7.68 -15.74
C ARG A 80 3.76 -7.84 -16.73
N HIS A 81 4.69 -6.89 -16.77
CA HIS A 81 5.90 -7.02 -17.58
C HIS A 81 6.83 -8.12 -17.05
N LEU A 82 7.14 -8.12 -15.75
CA LEU A 82 7.94 -9.17 -15.14
C LEU A 82 7.26 -10.54 -15.21
N PHE A 83 5.93 -10.59 -15.08
CA PHE A 83 5.15 -11.82 -15.27
C PHE A 83 5.27 -12.35 -16.70
N ALA A 84 5.15 -11.50 -17.72
CA ALA A 84 5.35 -11.90 -19.11
C ALA A 84 6.75 -12.47 -19.34
N MET A 85 7.80 -11.82 -18.81
CA MET A 85 9.16 -12.34 -18.89
C MET A 85 9.31 -13.71 -18.22
N TYR A 86 8.68 -13.92 -17.06
CA TYR A 86 8.66 -15.23 -16.39
C TYR A 86 7.98 -16.30 -17.24
N VAL A 87 6.82 -16.01 -17.84
CA VAL A 87 6.11 -16.96 -18.71
C VAL A 87 6.97 -17.35 -19.91
N VAL A 88 7.59 -16.36 -20.56
CA VAL A 88 8.50 -16.59 -21.71
C VAL A 88 9.72 -17.38 -21.28
N SER A 89 10.34 -17.08 -20.13
CA SER A 89 11.51 -17.83 -19.66
C SER A 89 11.16 -19.28 -19.36
N LYS A 90 9.98 -19.57 -18.83
CA LYS A 90 9.49 -20.94 -18.63
C LYS A 90 9.25 -21.67 -19.94
N TYR A 91 8.66 -21.01 -20.94
CA TYR A 91 8.43 -21.59 -22.26
C TYR A 91 9.74 -22.02 -22.95
N TYR A 92 10.75 -21.15 -22.92
CA TYR A 92 12.07 -21.44 -23.51
C TYR A 92 13.01 -22.22 -22.59
N SER A 93 12.55 -22.66 -21.41
CA SER A 93 13.39 -23.35 -20.41
C SER A 93 14.65 -22.57 -19.99
N ILE A 94 14.56 -21.24 -19.99
CA ILE A 94 15.63 -20.34 -19.55
C ILE A 94 15.52 -20.18 -18.02
N SER A 95 16.57 -20.60 -17.30
CA SER A 95 16.68 -20.31 -15.86
C SER A 95 17.17 -18.90 -15.64
N SER A 96 16.48 -18.18 -14.75
CA SER A 96 16.87 -16.86 -14.29
C SER A 96 16.67 -16.80 -12.79
N PRO A 97 17.75 -16.70 -12.00
CA PRO A 97 17.65 -16.57 -10.54
C PRO A 97 16.77 -15.38 -10.12
N PHE A 98 16.80 -14.30 -10.90
CA PHE A 98 15.95 -13.14 -10.69
C PHE A 98 14.47 -13.47 -10.86
N LEU A 99 14.08 -14.05 -12.01
CA LEU A 99 12.68 -14.39 -12.29
C LEU A 99 12.17 -15.50 -11.37
N GLU A 100 13.02 -16.45 -10.97
CA GLU A 100 12.68 -17.47 -9.99
C GLU A 100 12.40 -16.86 -8.62
N ASN A 101 13.28 -15.98 -8.13
CA ASN A 101 13.07 -15.28 -6.86
C ASN A 101 11.86 -14.35 -6.89
N TYR A 102 11.65 -13.64 -8.00
CA TYR A 102 10.47 -12.81 -8.21
C TYR A 102 9.19 -13.65 -8.22
N SER A 103 9.20 -14.77 -8.94
CA SER A 103 8.08 -15.70 -9.00
C SER A 103 7.78 -16.34 -7.66
N LYS A 104 8.77 -16.68 -6.83
CA LYS A 104 8.52 -17.16 -5.45
C LYS A 104 7.84 -16.10 -4.58
N LYS A 105 8.12 -14.82 -4.82
CA LYS A 105 7.47 -13.69 -4.11
C LYS A 105 6.08 -13.34 -4.65
N LEU A 106 5.78 -13.69 -5.90
CA LEU A 106 4.48 -13.46 -6.56
C LEU A 106 3.54 -14.66 -6.48
N ASN A 107 4.05 -15.85 -6.77
CA ASN A 107 3.34 -17.12 -6.95
C ASN A 107 3.16 -17.86 -5.62
N ASN A 108 2.92 -17.14 -4.54
CA ASN A 108 2.27 -17.78 -3.41
C ASN A 108 0.81 -18.13 -3.71
N GLU A 109 0.26 -17.83 -4.91
CA GLU A 109 -0.65 -18.74 -5.65
C GLU A 109 -1.14 -18.23 -7.01
N ARG A 110 -1.57 -19.18 -7.86
CA ARG A 110 -1.77 -19.05 -9.33
C ARG A 110 -3.22 -18.88 -9.78
N GLU A 111 -4.18 -18.93 -8.89
CA GLU A 111 -5.60 -18.85 -9.25
C GLU A 111 -6.31 -17.84 -8.37
N LEU A 112 -6.49 -16.60 -8.84
CA LEU A 112 -7.56 -15.73 -8.35
C LEU A 112 -7.85 -14.60 -9.35
N PHE A 113 -9.11 -14.56 -9.76
CA PHE A 113 -9.71 -13.66 -10.76
C PHE A 113 -10.57 -12.55 -10.09
N TRP A 114 -10.75 -11.48 -10.87
CA TRP A 114 -11.49 -10.20 -10.76
C TRP A 114 -13.04 -10.34 -10.64
N PRO A 115 -13.91 -9.28 -10.62
CA PRO A 115 -13.96 -7.99 -9.89
C PRO A 115 -15.17 -7.81 -8.92
N ALA A 116 -14.99 -6.88 -7.97
CA ALA A 116 -16.01 -6.11 -7.23
C ALA A 116 -16.97 -6.86 -6.27
N GLY A 117 -17.15 -6.26 -5.08
CA GLY A 117 -17.75 -6.88 -3.90
C GLY A 117 -16.70 -7.63 -3.08
N ALA A 118 -16.83 -7.59 -1.76
CA ALA A 118 -16.04 -8.32 -0.76
C ALA A 118 -15.34 -9.61 -1.28
N PHE A 119 -14.03 -9.76 -1.07
CA PHE A 119 -13.29 -10.96 -1.45
C PHE A 119 -12.66 -11.66 -0.25
N ALA A 120 -12.48 -12.98 -0.37
CA ALA A 120 -11.72 -13.78 0.61
C ALA A 120 -10.26 -13.34 0.64
N CYS A 121 -9.55 -13.61 1.75
CA CYS A 121 -8.12 -13.31 1.81
C CYS A 121 -7.43 -14.07 0.69
N PRO A 122 -6.69 -13.42 -0.22
CA PRO A 122 -5.95 -14.13 -1.24
C PRO A 122 -5.02 -15.13 -0.56
N GLU A 123 -4.92 -16.31 -1.12
CA GLU A 123 -4.00 -17.30 -0.58
C GLU A 123 -2.55 -16.79 -0.73
N GLY A 124 -1.69 -17.13 0.23
CA GLY A 124 -0.37 -16.52 0.36
C GLY A 124 -0.33 -15.09 0.93
N SER A 125 -1.48 -14.41 1.07
CA SER A 125 -1.60 -13.15 1.80
C SER A 125 -2.07 -13.35 3.24
N ASN A 126 -1.77 -12.38 4.10
CA ASN A 126 -2.24 -12.38 5.49
C ASN A 126 -3.67 -11.81 5.63
N TYR A 127 -4.04 -10.86 4.78
CA TYR A 127 -5.34 -10.18 4.80
C TYR A 127 -5.85 -9.89 3.38
N GLY A 128 -7.17 -9.95 3.20
CA GLY A 128 -7.89 -9.39 2.04
C GLY A 128 -8.69 -8.17 2.48
N ILE A 129 -8.52 -7.03 1.81
CA ILE A 129 -9.17 -5.77 2.19
C ILE A 129 -9.81 -5.15 0.95
N CYS A 130 -11.12 -4.98 0.99
CA CYS A 130 -11.88 -4.22 0.02
C CYS A 130 -12.47 -2.99 0.70
N TYR A 131 -12.55 -1.87 0.00
CA TYR A 131 -13.20 -0.68 0.51
C TYR A 131 -14.07 -0.01 -0.55
N THR A 132 -15.06 0.75 -0.08
CA THR A 132 -15.96 1.52 -0.94
C THR A 132 -16.16 2.89 -0.32
N VAL A 133 -15.92 3.93 -1.10
CA VAL A 133 -16.26 5.31 -0.75
C VAL A 133 -17.68 5.54 -1.26
N GLY A 134 -18.59 5.93 -0.36
CA GLY A 134 -19.96 6.30 -0.71
C GLY A 134 -19.99 7.45 -1.70
N THR A 135 -21.02 7.50 -2.53
CA THR A 135 -21.17 8.52 -3.59
C THR A 135 -21.17 9.95 -3.05
N THR A 136 -21.71 10.13 -1.85
CA THR A 136 -21.75 11.39 -1.09
C THR A 136 -20.43 11.73 -0.38
N GLY A 137 -19.47 10.79 -0.33
CA GLY A 137 -18.16 10.97 0.30
C GLY A 137 -18.15 10.98 1.83
N ASP A 138 -19.32 10.89 2.47
CA ASP A 138 -19.52 10.84 3.92
C ASP A 138 -19.33 9.44 4.52
N LEU A 139 -19.46 8.40 3.69
CA LEU A 139 -19.34 7.01 4.10
C LEU A 139 -18.11 6.34 3.48
N LEU A 140 -17.34 5.65 4.30
CA LEU A 140 -16.27 4.76 3.87
C LEU A 140 -16.47 3.38 4.50
N SER A 141 -16.76 2.39 3.68
CA SER A 141 -16.99 1.01 4.10
C SER A 141 -15.77 0.14 3.84
N PHE A 142 -15.46 -0.77 4.76
CA PHE A 142 -14.37 -1.74 4.64
C PHE A 142 -14.88 -3.16 4.85
N HIS A 143 -14.41 -4.07 4.00
CA HIS A 143 -14.53 -5.50 4.17
C HIS A 143 -13.13 -6.10 4.38
N VAL A 144 -12.91 -6.73 5.54
CA VAL A 144 -11.62 -7.30 5.94
C VAL A 144 -11.77 -8.81 6.12
N THR A 145 -10.94 -9.58 5.43
CA THR A 145 -10.87 -11.04 5.52
C THR A 145 -9.49 -11.51 5.92
N SER A 146 -9.44 -12.61 6.66
CA SER A 146 -8.22 -13.34 7.01
C SER A 146 -8.53 -14.83 7.11
N TRP A 147 -7.52 -15.67 6.98
CA TRP A 147 -7.67 -17.12 7.11
C TRP A 147 -7.70 -17.53 8.59
N LYS A 148 -8.72 -18.30 9.00
CA LYS A 148 -8.79 -18.83 10.38
C LYS A 148 -7.64 -19.80 10.72
N SER A 149 -7.07 -20.45 9.70
CA SER A 149 -5.90 -21.32 9.82
C SER A 149 -4.62 -20.55 10.17
N LEU A 150 -4.51 -19.27 9.80
CA LEU A 150 -3.35 -18.43 10.08
C LEU A 150 -3.50 -17.75 11.44
N LYS A 151 -2.99 -18.41 12.50
CA LYS A 151 -3.10 -17.98 13.91
C LYS A 151 -2.53 -16.58 14.19
N HIS A 152 -1.61 -16.08 13.36
CA HIS A 152 -1.04 -14.74 13.51
C HIS A 152 -1.91 -13.63 12.91
N THR A 153 -3.00 -13.98 12.21
CA THR A 153 -3.92 -13.02 11.57
C THR A 153 -5.26 -12.94 12.31
N ASP A 154 -5.86 -11.76 12.35
CA ASP A 154 -7.20 -11.56 12.94
C ASP A 154 -7.88 -10.38 12.23
N ALA A 155 -8.94 -10.67 11.46
CA ALA A 155 -9.69 -9.67 10.72
C ALA A 155 -10.36 -8.60 11.60
N ARG A 156 -10.80 -8.96 12.83
CA ARG A 156 -11.41 -8.00 13.77
C ARG A 156 -10.35 -7.09 14.35
N ARG A 157 -9.20 -7.63 14.73
CA ARG A 157 -8.05 -6.84 15.20
C ARG A 157 -7.59 -5.88 14.11
N PHE A 158 -7.42 -6.36 12.88
CA PHE A 158 -7.01 -5.53 11.75
C PHE A 158 -8.02 -4.41 11.48
N ARG A 159 -9.32 -4.72 11.46
CA ARG A 159 -10.39 -3.71 11.33
C ARG A 159 -10.31 -2.65 12.43
N ASN A 160 -10.11 -3.04 13.68
CA ASN A 160 -10.02 -2.09 14.79
C ASN A 160 -8.80 -1.16 14.62
N THR A 161 -7.64 -1.72 14.29
CA THR A 161 -6.43 -0.95 13.99
C THR A 161 -6.64 0.01 12.82
N LEU A 162 -7.32 -0.43 11.76
CA LEU A 162 -7.63 0.42 10.61
C LEU A 162 -8.47 1.65 11.01
N VAL A 163 -9.49 1.44 11.84
CA VAL A 163 -10.33 2.53 12.37
C VAL A 163 -9.52 3.47 13.25
N GLU A 164 -8.64 2.95 14.11
CA GLU A 164 -7.73 3.74 14.94
C GLU A 164 -6.79 4.58 14.09
N CYS A 165 -6.12 3.99 13.10
CA CYS A 165 -5.23 4.71 12.19
C CYS A 165 -5.96 5.86 11.46
N LEU A 166 -7.18 5.63 10.97
CA LEU A 166 -7.97 6.68 10.30
C LEU A 166 -8.33 7.83 11.25
N ARG A 167 -8.64 7.54 12.52
CA ARG A 167 -8.91 8.56 13.55
C ARG A 167 -7.64 9.33 13.90
N GLU A 168 -6.51 8.65 14.06
CA GLU A 168 -5.21 9.29 14.32
C GLU A 168 -4.79 10.20 13.17
N MET A 169 -4.97 9.76 11.92
CA MET A 169 -4.71 10.58 10.73
C MET A 169 -5.60 11.83 10.70
N LYS A 170 -6.89 11.69 11.02
CA LYS A 170 -7.81 12.82 11.13
C LYS A 170 -7.34 13.82 12.19
N GLN A 171 -7.03 13.35 13.40
CA GLN A 171 -6.56 14.20 14.49
C GLN A 171 -5.27 14.93 14.13
N MET A 172 -4.32 14.23 13.50
CA MET A 172 -3.06 14.82 13.03
C MET A 172 -3.32 15.95 12.03
N ILE A 173 -4.24 15.77 11.07
CA ILE A 173 -4.59 16.82 10.10
C ILE A 173 -5.27 18.01 10.79
N GLU A 174 -6.22 17.75 11.70
CA GLU A 174 -6.90 18.81 12.45
C GLU A 174 -5.94 19.62 13.33
N ASN A 175 -4.90 18.98 13.88
CA ASN A 175 -3.85 19.67 14.62
C ASN A 175 -2.91 20.46 13.70
N ALA A 176 -2.55 19.91 12.55
CA ALA A 176 -1.65 20.57 11.59
C ALA A 176 -2.25 21.84 10.97
N LEU A 177 -3.59 21.94 10.94
CA LEU A 177 -4.35 23.07 10.37
C LEU A 177 -4.73 24.16 11.38
N LYS A 178 -4.52 23.92 12.68
CA LYS A 178 -4.66 24.94 13.73
C LYS A 178 -3.44 25.84 13.75
#